data_AF-A0A935Q3C1-F1
#
_entry.id   AF-A0A935Q3C1-F1
#
_cell.length_a   1.000
_cell.length_b   1.000
_cell.length_c   1.000
_cell.angle_alpha   90.00
_cell.angle_beta   90.00
_cell.angle_gamma   90.00
#
_symmetry.space_group_name_H-M   'P 1'
#
loop_
_entity.id
_entity.type
_entity.pdbx_description
1 polymer ?
#
loop_
_entity_poly.entity_id
_entity_poly.type
_entity_poly.pdbx_seq_one_letter_code
_entity_poly.pdbx_strand_id
1 'polypeptide(L)'
;MRSLGFEDLRRVSNSADSAKTRFVLIDAVGVEKSLKTESRPLEKKPSVPLKDLLQGVAIGHRDDDTILSLANRLVRLAKQLDDKAKARIEKASGGIAIGELGKSLIIAIDPDKIVETALTTAKARDITRSEDTLTLDEIAAARRMRVAAACAPFDQPELREQIETARQEREQLIDHVNLDQVTFSGFGAQAEAQAHQVIRTFADYIAQHKEEIAALSFFYQQPYQRRTLTFDMIETLHEALSRPPLLLTTERLWSAYARVQSSQVKGADTRRQLIDLIALVRFAIGLDSELKPFSEQVDKRFQEWIFRHNAQRTTAFTPEQTEWLRLIKDHIASSCSITRDDFDYAEFARKGGLQRAWEVFGKPLDGLMEEMNEELVA
;
A
#
# COMPACT_ATOMS: atom_id res chain seq x y z
N MET A 1 -20.70 -4.33 15.90
CA MET A 1 -19.45 -3.58 15.66
C MET A 1 -19.43 -3.12 14.20
N ARG A 2 -19.63 -1.81 13.90
CA ARG A 2 -19.57 -1.29 12.51
C ARG A 2 -18.12 -1.02 12.08
N SER A 3 -17.25 -2.02 12.20
CA SER A 3 -15.87 -1.95 11.70
C SER A 3 -15.80 -2.58 10.31
N LEU A 4 -15.10 -1.93 9.37
CA LEU A 4 -14.72 -2.54 8.10
C LEU A 4 -13.21 -2.75 8.08
N GLY A 5 -12.79 -3.90 7.54
CA GLY A 5 -11.37 -4.15 7.23
C GLY A 5 -10.88 -3.21 6.12
N PHE A 6 -9.57 -3.18 5.90
CA PHE A 6 -8.96 -2.35 4.85
C PHE A 6 -9.52 -2.70 3.47
N GLU A 7 -9.51 -3.99 3.10
CA GLU A 7 -10.02 -4.46 1.80
C GLU A 7 -11.51 -4.11 1.60
N ASP A 8 -12.35 -4.35 2.62
CA ASP A 8 -13.77 -4.04 2.54
C ASP A 8 -14.05 -2.54 2.45
N LEU A 9 -13.25 -1.71 3.13
CA LEU A 9 -13.38 -0.26 3.08
C LEU A 9 -12.89 0.29 1.74
N ARG A 10 -11.76 -0.23 1.24
CA ARG A 10 -11.18 0.16 -0.05
C ARG A 10 -12.11 -0.17 -1.21
N ARG A 11 -12.82 -1.31 -1.14
CA ARG A 11 -13.84 -1.71 -2.14
C ARG A 11 -14.96 -0.68 -2.30
N VAL A 12 -15.33 0.04 -1.24
CA VAL A 12 -16.42 1.04 -1.28
C VAL A 12 -15.89 2.48 -1.28
N SER A 13 -14.59 2.67 -1.03
CA SER A 13 -13.91 3.96 -1.01
C SER A 13 -12.46 3.78 -1.48
N ASN A 14 -12.23 3.99 -2.78
CA ASN A 14 -10.92 3.76 -3.41
C ASN A 14 -9.78 4.61 -2.83
N SER A 15 -10.09 5.69 -2.10
CA SER A 15 -9.13 6.56 -1.41
C SER A 15 -8.77 6.09 0.00
N ALA A 16 -9.37 4.99 0.49
CA ALA A 16 -9.04 4.46 1.80
C ALA A 16 -7.62 3.87 1.79
N ASP A 17 -6.78 4.35 2.71
CA ASP A 17 -5.38 3.96 2.90
C ASP A 17 -5.20 3.01 4.11
N SER A 18 -6.27 2.79 4.88
CA SER A 18 -6.26 2.04 6.13
C SER A 18 -7.65 1.46 6.45
N ALA A 19 -7.71 0.50 7.36
CA ALA A 19 -8.98 -0.05 7.85
C ALA A 19 -9.81 1.03 8.56
N LYS A 20 -11.13 0.82 8.65
CA LYS A 20 -12.04 1.83 9.21
C LYS A 20 -11.65 2.20 10.64
N THR A 21 -11.23 3.44 10.83
CA THR A 21 -10.66 3.92 12.08
C THR A 21 -11.71 4.47 13.03
N ARG A 22 -12.76 5.14 12.53
CA ARG A 22 -13.89 5.67 13.32
C ARG A 22 -15.11 5.89 12.42
N PHE A 23 -16.26 6.15 13.03
CA PHE A 23 -17.43 6.72 12.35
C PHE A 23 -18.08 7.73 13.30
N VAL A 24 -18.65 8.79 12.74
CA VAL A 24 -19.42 9.78 13.48
C VAL A 24 -20.87 9.64 13.02
N LEU A 25 -21.79 9.48 13.97
CA LEU A 25 -23.21 9.61 13.70
C LEU A 25 -23.58 11.06 14.04
N ILE A 26 -23.97 11.81 13.02
CA ILE A 26 -24.48 13.17 13.19
C ILE A 26 -26.00 13.05 13.14
N ASP A 27 -26.63 13.07 14.31
CA ASP A 27 -28.09 13.15 14.42
C ASP A 27 -28.50 14.62 14.28
N ALA A 28 -29.34 14.92 13.30
CA ALA A 28 -29.73 16.28 12.94
C ALA A 28 -30.99 16.76 13.70
N VAL A 29 -31.47 16.01 14.70
CA VAL A 29 -32.70 16.37 15.44
C VAL A 29 -32.46 16.34 16.95
N GLY A 30 -32.70 17.49 17.60
CA GLY A 30 -33.01 17.61 19.03
C GLY A 30 -31.88 17.24 19.99
N VAL A 31 -31.21 18.26 20.54
CA VAL A 31 -30.27 18.10 21.66
C VAL A 31 -31.02 17.67 22.92
N GLU A 32 -31.21 16.37 23.10
CA GLU A 32 -31.53 15.80 24.40
C GLU A 32 -30.24 15.27 25.03
N LYS A 33 -29.93 15.79 26.23
CA LYS A 33 -28.73 15.44 26.98
C LYS A 33 -28.70 13.92 27.20
N SER A 34 -27.84 13.24 26.43
CA SER A 34 -27.50 11.81 26.44
C SER A 34 -28.52 10.85 25.81
N LEU A 35 -28.16 10.31 24.64
CA LEU A 35 -28.71 9.07 24.11
C LEU A 35 -28.39 7.91 25.07
N LYS A 36 -29.42 7.30 25.65
CA LYS A 36 -29.30 6.03 26.38
C LYS A 36 -29.24 4.87 25.38
N THR A 37 -28.11 4.71 24.73
CA THR A 37 -27.79 3.51 23.96
C THR A 37 -27.05 2.53 24.87
N GLU A 38 -27.37 1.23 24.84
CA GLU A 38 -26.65 0.20 25.62
C GLU A 38 -25.15 0.13 25.28
N SER A 39 -24.76 0.64 24.11
CA SER A 39 -23.36 0.73 23.68
C SER A 39 -22.71 2.01 24.20
N ARG A 40 -21.90 1.87 25.26
CA ARG A 40 -21.07 2.96 25.77
C ARG A 40 -19.83 3.15 24.87
N PRO A 41 -19.47 4.38 24.48
CA PRO A 41 -18.22 4.64 23.76
C PRO A 41 -17.01 4.23 24.61
N LEU A 42 -16.07 3.49 24.02
CA LEU A 42 -14.81 3.11 24.67
C LEU A 42 -13.83 4.29 24.75
N GLU A 43 -13.94 5.29 23.87
CA GLU A 43 -13.12 6.51 23.97
C GLU A 43 -13.73 7.48 24.97
N LYS A 44 -13.00 7.79 26.06
CA LYS A 44 -13.46 8.68 27.15
C LYS A 44 -12.61 9.95 27.29
N LYS A 45 -11.34 9.91 26.86
CA LYS A 45 -10.40 11.04 26.92
C LYS A 45 -9.92 11.47 25.52
N PRO A 46 -10.81 11.93 24.62
CA PRO A 46 -10.47 12.21 23.23
C PRO A 46 -9.44 13.34 23.05
N SER A 47 -9.33 14.26 24.02
CA SER A 47 -8.37 15.38 23.99
C SER A 47 -6.98 15.02 24.53
N VAL A 48 -6.82 13.86 25.17
CA VAL A 48 -5.53 13.42 25.72
C VAL A 48 -4.80 12.59 24.67
N PRO A 49 -3.56 12.89 24.29
CA PRO A 49 -2.76 12.09 23.34
C PRO A 49 -2.45 10.66 23.81
N LEU A 50 -2.14 9.74 22.88
CA LEU A 50 -1.82 8.34 23.25
C LEU A 50 -0.57 8.25 24.13
N LYS A 51 0.47 9.02 23.79
CA LYS A 51 1.70 9.14 24.58
C LYS A 51 1.43 9.47 26.05
N ASP A 52 0.53 10.42 26.29
CA ASP A 52 0.19 10.88 27.64
C ASP A 52 -0.65 9.85 28.40
N LEU A 53 -1.51 9.08 27.70
CA LEU A 53 -2.20 7.94 28.32
C LEU A 53 -1.22 6.83 28.72
N LEU A 54 -0.26 6.49 27.85
CA LEU A 54 0.79 5.50 28.15
C LEU A 54 1.66 5.96 29.33
N GLN A 55 2.06 7.23 29.35
CA GLN A 55 2.82 7.82 30.44
C GLN A 55 2.01 7.90 31.73
N GLY A 56 0.74 8.27 31.65
CA GLY A 56 -0.17 8.33 32.79
C GLY A 56 -0.32 6.96 33.45
N VAL A 57 -0.55 5.90 32.67
CA VAL A 57 -0.69 4.53 33.21
C VAL A 57 0.58 4.07 33.92
N ALA A 58 1.76 4.37 33.36
CA ALA A 58 3.06 4.03 33.96
C ALA A 58 3.31 4.80 35.27
N ILE A 59 2.79 6.03 35.42
CA ILE A 59 2.88 6.82 36.67
C ILE A 59 1.79 6.41 37.68
N GLY A 60 0.79 5.62 37.27
CA GLY A 60 -0.26 5.09 38.14
C GLY A 60 -1.67 5.65 37.92
N HIS A 61 -1.89 6.43 36.86
CA HIS A 61 -3.24 6.87 36.46
C HIS A 61 -4.03 5.69 35.89
N ARG A 62 -4.88 5.08 36.73
CA ARG A 62 -5.59 3.82 36.46
C ARG A 62 -7.11 3.95 36.64
N ASP A 63 -7.66 5.13 36.36
CA ASP A 63 -9.10 5.38 36.29
C ASP A 63 -9.72 4.73 35.04
N ASP A 64 -10.99 4.32 35.11
CA ASP A 64 -11.66 3.58 34.03
C ASP A 64 -11.62 4.31 32.69
N ASP A 65 -11.73 5.64 32.69
CA ASP A 65 -11.70 6.46 31.48
C ASP A 65 -10.32 6.43 30.81
N THR A 66 -9.23 6.46 31.57
CA THR A 66 -7.86 6.29 31.04
C THR A 66 -7.68 4.90 30.45
N ILE A 67 -8.08 3.86 31.18
CA ILE A 67 -7.91 2.46 30.76
C ILE A 67 -8.71 2.16 29.49
N LEU A 68 -9.98 2.58 29.43
CA LEU A 68 -10.84 2.42 28.26
C LEU A 68 -10.29 3.15 27.03
N SER A 69 -9.85 4.39 27.20
CA SER A 69 -9.31 5.19 26.10
C SER A 69 -8.01 4.60 25.57
N LEU A 70 -7.10 4.17 26.46
CA LEU A 70 -5.87 3.50 26.07
C LEU A 70 -6.17 2.19 25.34
N ALA A 71 -7.01 1.34 25.90
CA ALA A 71 -7.40 0.06 25.34
C ALA A 71 -7.97 0.20 23.92
N ASN A 72 -8.93 1.11 23.74
CA ASN A 72 -9.56 1.38 22.45
C ASN A 72 -8.53 1.79 21.40
N ARG A 73 -7.59 2.66 21.77
CA ARG A 73 -6.55 3.14 20.86
C ARG A 73 -5.56 2.05 20.47
N LEU A 74 -5.16 1.19 21.40
CA LEU A 74 -4.28 0.05 21.11
C LEU A 74 -4.96 -0.96 20.17
N VAL A 75 -6.23 -1.29 20.40
CA VAL A 75 -6.99 -2.19 19.51
C VAL A 75 -7.14 -1.60 18.09
N ARG A 76 -7.30 -0.29 17.98
CA ARG A 76 -7.34 0.40 16.67
C ARG A 76 -5.98 0.43 16.00
N LEU A 77 -4.93 0.77 16.75
CA LEU A 77 -3.56 0.82 16.26
C LEU A 77 -3.13 -0.56 15.74
N ALA A 78 -3.50 -1.64 16.43
CA ALA A 78 -3.25 -3.02 15.98
C ALA A 78 -3.76 -3.33 14.57
N LYS A 79 -4.87 -2.72 14.15
CA LYS A 79 -5.44 -2.88 12.79
C LYS A 79 -4.76 -2.01 11.74
N GLN A 80 -4.04 -0.99 12.17
CA GLN A 80 -3.36 -0.05 11.29
C GLN A 80 -1.91 -0.45 11.05
N LEU A 81 -1.22 -1.02 12.05
CA LEU A 81 0.19 -1.37 11.95
C LEU A 81 0.46 -2.48 10.91
N ASP A 82 1.63 -2.40 10.27
CA ASP A 82 2.18 -3.50 9.47
C ASP A 82 2.77 -4.59 10.38
N ASP A 83 3.12 -5.73 9.77
CA ASP A 83 3.57 -6.90 10.54
C ASP A 83 4.95 -6.69 11.16
N LYS A 84 5.79 -5.83 10.58
CA LYS A 84 7.10 -5.48 11.15
C LYS A 84 6.92 -4.67 12.43
N ALA A 85 6.05 -3.67 12.44
CA ALA A 85 5.74 -2.86 13.61
C ALA A 85 5.05 -3.69 14.71
N LYS A 86 4.11 -4.57 14.34
CA LYS A 86 3.48 -5.52 15.30
C LYS A 86 4.53 -6.40 15.97
N ALA A 87 5.45 -6.99 15.19
CA ALA A 87 6.50 -7.86 15.71
C ALA A 87 7.47 -7.12 16.66
N ARG A 88 7.81 -5.85 16.38
CA ARG A 88 8.62 -5.03 17.29
C ARG A 88 7.92 -4.82 18.64
N ILE A 89 6.63 -4.48 18.61
CA ILE A 89 5.85 -4.25 19.84
C ILE A 89 5.64 -5.56 20.62
N GLU A 90 5.39 -6.67 19.94
CA GLU A 90 5.24 -7.98 20.56
C GLU A 90 6.54 -8.45 21.24
N LYS A 91 7.69 -8.18 20.63
CA LYS A 91 8.99 -8.44 21.27
C LYS A 91 9.18 -7.58 22.52
N ALA A 92 8.87 -6.28 22.43
CA ALA A 92 9.01 -5.34 23.54
C ALA A 92 8.01 -5.59 24.69
N SER A 93 6.89 -6.26 24.43
CA SER A 93 5.89 -6.61 25.45
C SER A 93 6.12 -7.97 26.13
N GLY A 94 7.18 -8.68 25.77
CA GLY A 94 7.45 -10.03 26.27
C GLY A 94 6.62 -11.13 25.59
N GLY A 95 6.18 -10.92 24.35
CA GLY A 95 5.43 -11.88 23.54
C GLY A 95 3.93 -11.63 23.49
N ILE A 96 3.45 -10.44 23.87
CA ILE A 96 2.02 -10.10 23.84
C ILE A 96 1.74 -9.16 22.66
N ALA A 97 0.93 -9.61 21.70
CA ALA A 97 0.53 -8.78 20.58
C ALA A 97 -0.21 -7.49 21.04
N ILE A 98 0.00 -6.37 20.33
CA ILE A 98 -0.62 -5.06 20.66
C ILE A 98 -2.15 -5.12 20.76
N GLY A 99 -2.80 -5.92 19.93
CA GLY A 99 -4.25 -6.13 20.00
C GLY A 99 -4.68 -6.80 21.30
N GLU A 100 -3.88 -7.75 21.81
CA GLU A 100 -4.12 -8.43 23.08
C GLU A 100 -3.81 -7.53 24.28
N LEU A 101 -2.79 -6.67 24.20
CA LEU A 101 -2.56 -5.60 25.20
C LEU A 101 -3.78 -4.68 25.33
N GLY A 102 -4.39 -4.30 24.22
CA GLY A 102 -5.63 -3.51 24.24
C GLY A 102 -6.81 -4.28 24.83
N LYS A 103 -7.00 -5.55 24.44
CA LYS A 103 -8.10 -6.39 24.96
C LYS A 103 -7.96 -6.70 26.45
N SER A 104 -6.75 -6.95 26.94
CA SER A 104 -6.50 -7.26 28.35
C SER A 104 -6.90 -6.10 29.26
N LEU A 105 -6.68 -4.85 28.82
CA LEU A 105 -7.14 -3.65 29.52
C LEU A 105 -8.68 -3.56 29.59
N ILE A 106 -9.40 -3.91 28.52
CA ILE A 106 -10.87 -3.95 28.52
C ILE A 106 -11.37 -5.03 29.50
N ILE A 107 -10.78 -6.23 29.42
CA ILE A 107 -11.14 -7.35 30.29
C ILE A 107 -10.81 -7.05 31.76
N ALA A 108 -9.79 -6.24 32.03
CA ALA A 108 -9.39 -5.91 33.40
C ALA A 108 -10.44 -5.12 34.18
N ILE A 109 -11.22 -4.28 33.48
CA ILE A 109 -12.27 -3.43 34.05
C ILE A 109 -13.69 -4.00 33.86
N ASP A 110 -13.81 -5.20 33.31
CA ASP A 110 -15.07 -5.91 33.15
C ASP A 110 -15.69 -6.20 34.53
N PRO A 111 -16.91 -5.69 34.84
CA PRO A 111 -17.57 -5.89 36.14
C PRO A 111 -17.72 -7.36 36.54
N ASP A 112 -18.10 -8.22 35.59
CA ASP A 112 -18.36 -9.64 35.87
C ASP A 112 -17.06 -10.34 36.25
N LYS A 113 -15.98 -9.99 35.55
CA LYS A 113 -14.66 -10.53 35.83
C LYS A 113 -14.04 -9.98 37.11
N ILE A 114 -14.36 -8.73 37.48
CA ILE A 114 -13.97 -8.16 38.78
C ILE A 114 -14.67 -8.93 39.92
N VAL A 115 -15.97 -9.18 39.78
CA VAL A 115 -16.76 -9.96 40.76
C VAL A 115 -16.21 -11.37 40.89
N GLU A 116 -15.94 -12.06 39.78
CA GLU A 116 -15.31 -13.39 39.77
C GLU A 116 -13.96 -13.40 40.52
N THR A 117 -13.15 -12.35 40.33
CA THR A 117 -11.85 -12.21 41.00
C THR A 117 -12.01 -11.90 42.50
N ALA A 118 -13.01 -11.11 42.88
CA ALA A 118 -13.30 -10.82 44.27
C ALA A 118 -13.77 -12.07 45.03
N LEU A 119 -14.66 -12.87 44.43
CA LEU A 119 -15.13 -14.13 45.01
C LEU A 119 -14.00 -15.15 45.19
N THR A 120 -13.14 -15.31 44.17
CA THR A 120 -11.99 -16.22 44.25
C THR A 120 -10.98 -15.77 45.32
N THR A 121 -10.74 -14.46 45.45
CA THR A 121 -9.87 -13.89 46.49
C THR A 121 -10.44 -14.06 47.89
N ALA A 122 -11.75 -13.89 48.06
CA ALA A 122 -12.44 -14.11 49.35
C ALA A 122 -12.37 -15.59 49.75
N LYS A 123 -12.66 -16.50 48.80
CA LYS A 123 -12.56 -17.95 49.00
C LYS A 123 -11.15 -18.39 49.38
N ALA A 124 -10.11 -17.81 48.76
CA ALA A 124 -8.71 -18.08 49.09
C ALA A 124 -8.30 -17.62 50.50
N ARG A 125 -9.12 -16.78 51.15
CA ARG A 125 -8.96 -16.34 52.55
C ARG A 125 -9.90 -17.09 53.51
N ASP A 126 -10.51 -18.19 53.05
CA ASP A 126 -11.54 -18.94 53.78
C ASP A 126 -12.78 -18.12 54.17
N ILE A 127 -13.08 -17.06 53.40
CA ILE A 127 -14.28 -16.22 53.59
C ILE A 127 -15.32 -16.62 52.54
N THR A 128 -16.48 -17.10 53.00
CA THR A 128 -17.61 -17.41 52.11
C THR A 128 -18.34 -16.13 51.72
N ARG A 129 -18.30 -15.80 50.42
CA ARG A 129 -19.04 -14.69 49.80
C ARG A 129 -19.86 -15.20 48.61
N SER A 130 -20.91 -14.47 48.30
CA SER A 130 -21.73 -14.52 47.08
C SER A 130 -21.70 -13.15 46.40
N GLU A 131 -22.18 -13.04 45.16
CA GLU A 131 -22.23 -11.76 44.44
C GLU A 131 -22.94 -10.66 45.25
N ASP A 132 -24.04 -11.00 45.92
CA ASP A 132 -24.82 -10.07 46.74
C ASP A 132 -24.18 -9.69 48.09
N THR A 133 -23.19 -10.48 48.56
CA THR A 133 -22.56 -10.30 49.88
C THR A 133 -21.13 -9.78 49.81
N LEU A 134 -20.61 -9.52 48.60
CA LEU A 134 -19.32 -8.87 48.41
C LEU A 134 -19.35 -7.43 48.93
N THR A 135 -18.29 -7.05 49.63
CA THR A 135 -18.11 -5.66 50.06
C THR A 135 -17.55 -4.81 48.93
N LEU A 136 -17.85 -3.50 48.96
CA LEU A 136 -17.27 -2.54 48.02
C LEU A 136 -15.73 -2.54 48.05
N ASP A 137 -15.13 -2.77 49.22
CA ASP A 137 -13.68 -2.84 49.38
C ASP A 137 -13.06 -4.08 48.71
N GLU A 138 -13.74 -5.24 48.78
CA GLU A 138 -13.30 -6.47 48.10
C GLU A 138 -13.38 -6.30 46.57
N ILE A 139 -14.46 -5.69 46.07
CA ILE A 139 -14.62 -5.36 44.64
C ILE A 139 -13.54 -4.37 44.19
N ALA A 140 -13.30 -3.31 44.98
CA ALA A 140 -12.27 -2.32 44.68
C ALA A 140 -10.86 -2.93 44.71
N ALA A 141 -10.57 -3.84 45.65
CA ALA A 141 -9.31 -4.56 45.71
C ALA A 141 -9.12 -5.47 44.50
N ALA A 142 -10.15 -6.23 44.11
CA ALA A 142 -10.12 -7.08 42.91
C ALA A 142 -9.90 -6.25 41.64
N ARG A 143 -10.61 -5.13 41.49
CA ARG A 143 -10.41 -4.18 40.38
C ARG A 143 -8.96 -3.68 40.34
N ARG A 144 -8.42 -3.19 41.48
CA ARG A 144 -7.04 -2.70 41.55
C ARG A 144 -6.03 -3.76 41.13
N MET A 145 -6.22 -5.01 41.58
CA MET A 145 -5.34 -6.12 41.23
C MET A 145 -5.37 -6.43 39.73
N ARG A 146 -6.56 -6.53 39.13
CA ARG A 146 -6.73 -6.80 37.69
C ARG A 146 -6.15 -5.69 36.83
N VAL A 147 -6.47 -4.44 37.16
CA VAL A 147 -5.96 -3.27 36.42
C VAL A 147 -4.44 -3.17 36.57
N ALA A 148 -3.89 -3.45 37.75
CA ALA A 148 -2.43 -3.47 37.94
C ALA A 148 -1.76 -4.53 37.07
N ALA A 149 -2.30 -5.75 37.02
CA ALA A 149 -1.76 -6.82 36.18
C ALA A 149 -1.81 -6.47 34.68
N ALA A 150 -2.93 -5.92 34.20
CA ALA A 150 -3.07 -5.51 32.81
C ALA A 150 -2.20 -4.29 32.44
N CYS A 151 -1.89 -3.42 33.42
CA CYS A 151 -1.04 -2.25 33.20
C CYS A 151 0.46 -2.57 33.27
N ALA A 152 0.85 -3.68 33.90
CA ALA A 152 2.26 -4.02 34.15
C ALA A 152 3.16 -4.01 32.90
N PRO A 153 2.73 -4.45 31.70
CA PRO A 153 3.56 -4.34 30.50
C PRO A 153 3.97 -2.90 30.16
N PHE A 154 3.10 -1.91 30.45
CA PHE A 154 3.35 -0.50 30.13
C PHE A 154 4.30 0.19 31.10
N ASP A 155 4.68 -0.45 32.21
CA ASP A 155 5.71 0.07 33.11
C ASP A 155 7.09 0.04 32.42
N GLN A 156 7.27 -0.81 31.39
CA GLN A 156 8.48 -0.86 30.57
C GLN A 156 8.55 0.35 29.61
N PRO A 157 9.57 1.22 29.71
CA PRO A 157 9.71 2.37 28.82
C PRO A 157 9.85 1.98 27.35
N GLU A 158 10.57 0.89 27.06
CA GLU A 158 10.81 0.39 25.70
C GLU A 158 9.49 0.07 24.97
N LEU A 159 8.55 -0.61 25.64
CA LEU A 159 7.24 -0.90 25.05
C LEU A 159 6.48 0.37 24.70
N ARG A 160 6.47 1.37 25.59
CA ARG A 160 5.77 2.64 25.37
C ARG A 160 6.37 3.40 24.20
N GLU A 161 7.69 3.41 24.10
CA GLU A 161 8.41 4.03 22.97
C GLU A 161 8.11 3.32 21.65
N GLN A 162 8.13 1.99 21.60
CA GLN A 162 7.81 1.24 20.37
C GLN A 162 6.36 1.47 19.91
N ILE A 163 5.40 1.52 20.84
CA ILE A 163 4.00 1.82 20.51
C ILE A 163 3.88 3.25 19.94
N GLU A 164 4.55 4.22 20.56
CA GLU A 164 4.50 5.62 20.14
C GLU A 164 5.20 5.86 18.81
N THR A 165 6.39 5.28 18.59
CA THR A 165 7.10 5.33 17.31
C THR A 165 6.28 4.69 16.20
N ALA A 166 5.68 3.52 16.44
CA ALA A 166 4.83 2.86 15.46
C ALA A 166 3.55 3.67 15.14
N ARG A 167 3.01 4.44 16.11
CA ARG A 167 1.95 5.41 15.86
C ARG A 167 2.44 6.55 14.96
N GLN A 168 3.58 7.16 15.31
CA GLN A 168 4.16 8.31 14.59
C GLN A 168 4.53 7.96 13.14
N GLU A 169 5.08 6.77 12.89
CA GLU A 169 5.38 6.27 11.54
C GLU A 169 4.16 6.26 10.61
N ARG A 170 2.93 6.21 11.16
CA ARG A 170 1.68 6.25 10.39
C ARG A 170 0.92 7.58 10.49
N GLU A 171 1.37 8.51 11.32
CA GLU A 171 0.72 9.81 11.42
C GLU A 171 1.28 10.75 10.37
N GLN A 172 0.39 11.20 9.47
CA GLN A 172 0.70 12.32 8.60
C GLN A 172 0.62 13.61 9.42
N LEU A 173 1.76 14.25 9.63
CA LEU A 173 1.83 15.54 10.30
C LEU A 173 1.40 16.62 9.30
N ILE A 174 0.19 17.16 9.49
CA ILE A 174 -0.30 18.29 8.68
C ILE A 174 0.11 19.57 9.41
N ASP A 175 1.11 20.27 8.89
CA ASP A 175 1.51 21.58 9.40
C ASP A 175 0.45 22.62 9.04
N HIS A 176 -0.26 23.11 10.05
CA HIS A 176 -1.25 24.17 9.90
C HIS A 176 -0.70 25.55 10.27
N VAL A 177 0.53 25.63 10.79
CA VAL A 177 1.16 26.86 11.29
C VAL A 177 2.06 27.47 10.22
N ASN A 178 2.92 26.66 9.60
CA ASN A 178 3.68 27.06 8.42
C ASN A 178 2.90 26.66 7.17
N LEU A 179 1.77 27.33 6.95
CA LEU A 179 1.08 27.20 5.67
C LEU A 179 1.99 27.78 4.60
N ASP A 180 2.58 26.90 3.79
CA ASP A 180 3.31 27.30 2.60
C ASP A 180 2.41 28.21 1.76
N GLN A 181 2.87 29.44 1.54
CA GLN A 181 2.20 30.34 0.63
C GLN A 181 2.65 29.99 -0.77
N VAL A 182 1.67 29.82 -1.65
CA VAL A 182 1.91 29.76 -3.09
C VAL A 182 2.48 31.11 -3.50
N THR A 183 3.80 31.24 -3.56
CA THR A 183 4.49 32.46 -4.00
C THR A 183 4.28 32.70 -5.49
N PHE A 184 3.96 31.64 -6.24
CA PHE A 184 3.65 31.71 -7.66
C PHE A 184 2.74 30.54 -8.09
N SER A 185 1.68 30.86 -8.82
CA SER A 185 0.83 29.90 -9.53
C SER A 185 0.57 30.46 -10.93
N GLY A 186 1.28 29.90 -11.91
CA GLY A 186 1.23 30.33 -13.31
C GLY A 186 2.24 29.56 -14.17
N PHE A 187 2.18 29.76 -15.49
CA PHE A 187 3.21 29.26 -16.42
C PHE A 187 4.38 30.23 -16.41
N GLY A 188 5.40 29.96 -15.60
CA GLY A 188 6.60 30.79 -15.49
C GLY A 188 7.78 30.19 -16.25
N ALA A 189 8.63 31.05 -16.83
CA ALA A 189 9.91 30.67 -17.44
C ALA A 189 10.79 29.79 -16.50
N GLN A 190 10.61 29.92 -15.19
CA GLN A 190 11.27 29.07 -14.19
C GLN A 190 10.79 27.62 -14.22
N ALA A 191 9.50 27.35 -14.46
CA ALA A 191 8.96 25.99 -14.56
C ALA A 191 9.43 25.31 -15.85
N GLU A 192 9.56 26.06 -16.94
CA GLU A 192 10.14 25.58 -18.19
C GLU A 192 11.64 25.28 -18.04
N ALA A 193 12.41 26.18 -17.41
CA ALA A 193 13.82 25.95 -17.10
C ALA A 193 14.02 24.73 -16.19
N GLN A 194 13.16 24.53 -15.19
CA GLN A 194 13.17 23.32 -14.35
C GLN A 194 12.85 22.05 -15.15
N ALA A 195 11.88 22.10 -16.06
CA ALA A 195 11.56 20.97 -16.92
C ALA A 195 12.72 20.61 -17.86
N HIS A 196 13.39 21.62 -18.45
CA HIS A 196 14.62 21.40 -19.20
C HIS A 196 15.71 20.77 -18.33
N GLN A 197 15.88 21.22 -17.09
CA GLN A 197 16.87 20.63 -16.18
C GLN A 197 16.53 19.17 -15.86
N VAL A 198 15.26 18.83 -15.62
CA VAL A 198 14.80 17.45 -15.38
C VAL A 198 15.10 16.56 -16.58
N ILE A 199 14.75 17.00 -17.79
CA ILE A 199 15.03 16.28 -19.04
C ILE A 199 16.54 16.08 -19.22
N ARG A 200 17.33 17.13 -18.98
CA ARG A 200 18.79 17.06 -19.10
C ARG A 200 19.40 16.09 -18.10
N THR A 201 19.03 16.17 -16.82
CA THR A 201 19.51 15.24 -15.78
C THR A 201 19.18 13.80 -16.14
N PHE A 202 17.98 13.55 -16.68
CA PHE A 202 17.58 12.22 -17.15
C PHE A 202 18.44 11.74 -18.33
N ALA A 203 18.58 12.56 -19.37
CA ALA A 203 19.37 12.25 -20.55
C ALA A 203 20.86 11.99 -20.21
N ASP A 204 21.45 12.83 -19.36
CA ASP A 204 22.82 12.68 -18.89
C ASP A 204 22.99 11.36 -18.11
N TYR A 205 22.03 11.05 -17.22
CA TYR A 205 22.06 9.81 -16.43
C TYR A 205 21.98 8.55 -17.30
N ILE A 206 21.02 8.49 -18.22
CA ILE A 206 20.88 7.30 -19.07
C ILE A 206 22.07 7.11 -20.00
N ALA A 207 22.71 8.19 -20.46
CA ALA A 207 23.91 8.13 -21.29
C ALA A 207 25.13 7.65 -20.50
N GLN A 208 25.27 8.11 -19.25
CA GLN A 208 26.36 7.73 -18.36
C GLN A 208 26.28 6.25 -17.92
N HIS A 209 25.08 5.77 -17.61
CA HIS A 209 24.87 4.42 -17.07
C HIS A 209 24.44 3.39 -18.12
N LYS A 210 24.60 3.70 -19.42
CA LYS A 210 24.14 2.84 -20.53
C LYS A 210 24.75 1.42 -20.54
N GLU A 211 25.94 1.24 -19.98
CA GLU A 211 26.62 -0.08 -19.92
C GLU A 211 26.43 -0.80 -18.58
N GLU A 212 26.03 -0.07 -17.54
CA GLU A 212 25.88 -0.59 -16.17
C GLU A 212 24.46 -1.11 -15.92
N ILE A 213 23.45 -0.38 -16.40
CA ILE A 213 22.05 -0.75 -16.20
C ILE A 213 21.57 -1.57 -17.39
N ALA A 214 21.20 -2.82 -17.13
CA ALA A 214 20.83 -3.79 -18.16
C ALA A 214 19.68 -3.31 -19.06
N ALA A 215 18.67 -2.63 -18.50
CA ALA A 215 17.58 -2.00 -19.26
C ALA A 215 18.09 -0.96 -20.27
N LEU A 216 19.06 -0.13 -19.90
CA LEU A 216 19.62 0.88 -20.80
C LEU A 216 20.51 0.24 -21.86
N SER A 217 21.32 -0.75 -21.48
CA SER A 217 22.17 -1.47 -22.42
C SER A 217 21.37 -2.09 -23.56
N PHE A 218 20.16 -2.60 -23.26
CA PHE A 218 19.22 -3.10 -24.26
C PHE A 218 18.90 -2.07 -25.35
N PHE A 219 18.66 -0.81 -24.99
CA PHE A 219 18.31 0.24 -25.96
C PHE A 219 19.53 0.85 -26.70
N TYR A 220 20.70 0.90 -26.06
CA TYR A 220 21.90 1.54 -26.63
C TYR A 220 22.74 0.62 -27.54
N GLN A 221 22.72 -0.70 -27.31
CA GLN A 221 23.60 -1.64 -28.00
C GLN A 221 22.76 -2.61 -28.86
N GLN A 222 22.37 -2.20 -30.07
CA GLN A 222 22.01 -3.16 -31.12
C GLN A 222 23.29 -3.59 -31.86
N PRO A 223 23.58 -4.90 -32.11
CA PRO A 223 22.77 -6.12 -31.91
C PRO A 223 23.47 -7.23 -31.08
N TYR A 224 22.74 -8.03 -30.29
CA TYR A 224 23.05 -9.46 -30.07
C TYR A 224 21.79 -10.23 -29.60
N GLN A 225 20.77 -10.28 -30.47
CA GLN A 225 19.75 -11.34 -30.73
C GLN A 225 19.19 -12.25 -29.61
N ARG A 226 19.46 -12.02 -28.31
CA ARG A 226 19.11 -12.96 -27.24
C ARG A 226 18.78 -12.35 -25.88
N ARG A 227 18.80 -11.03 -25.72
CA ARG A 227 18.38 -10.40 -24.45
C ARG A 227 16.98 -9.84 -24.62
N THR A 228 16.01 -10.51 -24.02
CA THR A 228 14.66 -9.98 -23.83
C THR A 228 14.70 -8.89 -22.76
N LEU A 229 13.96 -7.81 -22.96
CA LEU A 229 13.76 -6.81 -21.92
C LEU A 229 12.78 -7.37 -20.89
N THR A 230 13.19 -7.46 -19.63
CA THR A 230 12.33 -7.98 -18.55
C THR A 230 11.79 -6.88 -17.66
N PHE A 231 10.69 -7.16 -16.98
CA PHE A 231 10.11 -6.25 -15.98
C PHE A 231 11.12 -5.86 -14.88
N ASP A 232 11.88 -6.83 -14.36
CA ASP A 232 12.90 -6.62 -13.32
C ASP A 232 14.00 -5.63 -13.74
N MET A 233 14.40 -5.66 -15.02
CA MET A 233 15.35 -4.69 -15.58
C MET A 233 14.77 -3.26 -15.53
N ILE A 234 13.47 -3.10 -15.82
CA ILE A 234 12.77 -1.81 -15.77
C ILE A 234 12.56 -1.35 -14.33
N GLU A 235 12.22 -2.25 -13.41
CA GLU A 235 12.10 -1.96 -11.99
C GLU A 235 13.43 -1.46 -11.41
N THR A 236 14.54 -2.13 -11.75
CA THR A 236 15.89 -1.71 -11.37
C THR A 236 16.20 -0.29 -11.84
N LEU A 237 15.88 0.04 -13.11
CA LEU A 237 16.08 1.40 -13.64
C LEU A 237 15.19 2.43 -12.92
N HIS A 238 13.92 2.08 -12.68
CA HIS A 238 12.99 2.93 -11.96
C HIS A 238 13.47 3.26 -10.55
N GLU A 239 13.93 2.26 -9.81
CA GLU A 239 14.49 2.45 -8.47
C GLU A 239 15.71 3.37 -8.50
N ALA A 240 16.62 3.17 -9.46
CA ALA A 240 17.81 3.98 -9.59
C ALA A 240 17.48 5.46 -9.87
N LEU A 241 16.50 5.72 -10.74
CA LEU A 241 16.03 7.07 -11.06
C LEU A 241 15.25 7.73 -9.91
N SER A 242 14.51 6.95 -9.13
CA SER A 242 13.61 7.46 -8.10
C SER A 242 14.31 7.81 -6.78
N ARG A 243 15.55 7.36 -6.57
CA ARG A 243 16.33 7.63 -5.34
C ARG A 243 16.97 9.03 -5.36
N PRO A 244 17.20 9.67 -4.19
CA PRO A 244 18.02 10.87 -4.10
C PRO A 244 19.44 10.61 -4.64
N PRO A 245 20.08 11.56 -5.34
CA PRO A 245 19.64 12.95 -5.56
C PRO A 245 18.73 13.16 -6.79
N LEU A 246 18.44 12.12 -7.58
CA LEU A 246 17.74 12.26 -8.87
C LEU A 246 16.25 12.54 -8.69
N LEU A 247 15.55 11.72 -7.89
CA LEU A 247 14.10 11.84 -7.67
C LEU A 247 13.30 11.96 -8.98
N LEU A 248 13.72 11.21 -10.02
CA LEU A 248 13.16 11.20 -11.36
C LEU A 248 12.12 10.09 -11.50
N THR A 249 10.88 10.38 -11.14
CA THR A 249 9.76 9.45 -11.35
C THR A 249 9.21 9.53 -12.77
N THR A 250 8.55 8.46 -13.23
CA THR A 250 7.88 8.41 -14.55
C THR A 250 6.94 9.60 -14.76
N GLU A 251 6.14 9.94 -13.74
CA GLU A 251 5.21 11.08 -13.76
C GLU A 251 5.94 12.42 -13.93
N ARG A 252 7.05 12.60 -13.20
CA ARG A 252 7.85 13.84 -13.25
C ARG A 252 8.52 14.02 -14.62
N LEU A 253 9.07 12.94 -15.16
CA LEU A 253 9.70 12.94 -16.49
C LEU A 253 8.68 13.22 -17.59
N TRP A 254 7.54 12.52 -17.56
CA TRP A 254 6.46 12.73 -18.54
C TRP A 254 5.95 14.17 -18.51
N SER A 255 5.72 14.71 -17.31
CA SER A 255 5.27 16.10 -17.12
C SER A 255 6.30 17.11 -17.62
N ALA A 256 7.60 16.83 -17.45
CA ALA A 256 8.66 17.68 -17.96
C ALA A 256 8.69 17.67 -19.49
N TYR A 257 8.63 16.50 -20.12
CA TYR A 257 8.55 16.39 -21.58
C TYR A 257 7.27 17.02 -22.14
N ALA A 258 6.11 16.78 -21.51
CA ALA A 258 4.84 17.36 -21.94
C ALA A 258 4.86 18.90 -21.90
N ARG A 259 5.63 19.48 -20.97
CA ARG A 259 5.82 20.92 -20.86
C ARG A 259 6.74 21.49 -21.94
N VAL A 260 7.88 20.85 -22.19
CA VAL A 260 8.92 21.36 -23.11
C VAL A 260 8.63 21.00 -24.57
N GLN A 261 8.05 19.82 -24.82
CA GLN A 261 7.82 19.25 -26.15
C GLN A 261 6.35 18.85 -26.33
N SER A 262 5.43 19.74 -25.96
CA SER A 262 3.97 19.48 -25.95
C SER A 262 3.40 18.93 -27.25
N SER A 263 3.97 19.28 -28.41
CA SER A 263 3.53 18.75 -29.71
C SER A 263 3.89 17.27 -29.94
N GLN A 264 4.94 16.78 -29.27
CA GLN A 264 5.49 15.42 -29.43
C GLN A 264 5.02 14.46 -28.34
N VAL A 265 4.42 14.96 -27.26
CA VAL A 265 3.95 14.14 -26.13
C VAL A 265 2.44 13.92 -26.22
N LYS A 266 1.99 12.68 -26.02
CA LYS A 266 0.57 12.30 -25.92
C LYS A 266 0.27 11.66 -24.57
N GLY A 267 -1.02 11.49 -24.25
CA GLY A 267 -1.45 10.75 -23.06
C GLY A 267 -1.12 11.43 -21.72
N ALA A 268 -0.99 12.76 -21.69
CA ALA A 268 -0.62 13.52 -20.49
C ALA A 268 -1.59 13.32 -19.30
N ASP A 269 -2.85 12.99 -19.57
CA ASP A 269 -3.89 12.80 -18.54
C ASP A 269 -4.04 11.34 -18.07
N THR A 270 -3.25 10.41 -18.63
CA THR A 270 -3.35 8.98 -18.32
C THR A 270 -2.39 8.63 -17.17
N ARG A 271 -2.88 7.92 -16.14
CA ARG A 271 -2.05 7.42 -15.04
C ARG A 271 -0.87 6.61 -15.57
N ARG A 272 0.37 6.96 -15.20
CA ARG A 272 1.57 6.30 -15.72
C ARG A 272 1.73 4.91 -15.11
N GLN A 273 2.18 3.98 -15.94
CA GLN A 273 2.62 2.65 -15.53
C GLN A 273 4.15 2.60 -15.46
N LEU A 274 4.70 1.62 -14.75
CA LEU A 274 6.15 1.44 -14.67
C LEU A 274 6.77 1.26 -16.06
N ILE A 275 6.08 0.53 -16.94
CA ILE A 275 6.50 0.21 -18.30
C ILE A 275 6.60 1.44 -19.20
N ASP A 276 5.91 2.54 -18.87
CA ASP A 276 6.05 3.81 -19.60
C ASP A 276 7.48 4.38 -19.52
N LEU A 277 8.31 3.86 -18.61
CA LEU A 277 9.74 4.15 -18.58
C LEU A 277 10.47 3.72 -19.87
N ILE A 278 9.99 2.66 -20.54
CA ILE A 278 10.50 2.25 -21.86
C ILE A 278 10.30 3.37 -22.87
N ALA A 279 9.07 3.90 -22.96
CA ALA A 279 8.75 4.99 -23.87
C ALA A 279 9.59 6.24 -23.58
N LEU A 280 9.81 6.56 -22.30
CA LEU A 280 10.67 7.67 -21.88
C LEU A 280 12.12 7.47 -22.30
N VAL A 281 12.70 6.29 -22.08
CA VAL A 281 14.09 5.99 -22.47
C VAL A 281 14.25 6.08 -23.99
N ARG A 282 13.37 5.42 -24.75
CA ARG A 282 13.41 5.41 -26.22
C ARG A 282 13.28 6.80 -26.81
N PHE A 283 12.37 7.61 -26.27
CA PHE A 283 12.21 9.00 -26.68
C PHE A 283 13.44 9.86 -26.32
N ALA A 284 13.99 9.69 -25.13
CA ALA A 284 15.17 10.44 -24.68
C ALA A 284 16.43 10.17 -25.50
N ILE A 285 16.60 8.94 -26.01
CA ILE A 285 17.74 8.57 -26.87
C ILE A 285 17.44 8.78 -28.36
N GLY A 286 16.25 9.25 -28.72
CA GLY A 286 15.86 9.56 -30.10
C GLY A 286 15.48 8.37 -30.96
N LEU A 287 15.15 7.22 -30.38
CA LEU A 287 14.58 6.08 -31.13
C LEU A 287 13.14 6.37 -31.58
N ASP A 288 12.37 7.05 -30.74
CA ASP A 288 10.99 7.44 -31.04
C ASP A 288 10.88 8.97 -31.20
N SER A 289 10.11 9.41 -32.19
CA SER A 289 9.87 10.83 -32.48
C SER A 289 8.71 11.43 -31.68
N GLU A 290 7.87 10.60 -31.07
CA GLU A 290 6.75 11.00 -30.23
C GLU A 290 6.75 10.16 -28.94
N LEU A 291 6.49 10.81 -27.81
CA LEU A 291 6.32 10.15 -26.52
C LEU A 291 4.85 9.78 -26.32
N LYS A 292 4.55 8.47 -26.36
CA LYS A 292 3.21 7.91 -26.14
C LYS A 292 3.26 6.80 -25.11
N PRO A 293 2.16 6.56 -24.35
CA PRO A 293 2.09 5.45 -23.40
C PRO A 293 2.52 4.14 -24.07
N PHE A 294 3.30 3.32 -23.36
CA PHE A 294 3.89 2.12 -23.97
C PHE A 294 2.82 1.15 -24.49
N SER A 295 1.70 1.03 -23.77
CA SER A 295 0.55 0.21 -24.19
C SER A 295 0.01 0.61 -25.56
N GLU A 296 -0.07 1.91 -25.88
CA GLU A 296 -0.54 2.38 -27.19
C GLU A 296 0.45 2.01 -28.31
N GLN A 297 1.75 1.99 -28.01
CA GLN A 297 2.76 1.58 -28.97
C GLN A 297 2.69 0.08 -29.24
N VAL A 298 2.54 -0.72 -28.18
CA VAL A 298 2.33 -2.17 -28.28
C VAL A 298 1.07 -2.50 -29.06
N ASP A 299 -0.03 -1.78 -28.84
CA ASP A 299 -1.27 -1.94 -29.60
C ASP A 299 -1.07 -1.71 -31.09
N LYS A 300 -0.40 -0.61 -31.45
CA LYS A 300 -0.11 -0.29 -32.85
C LYS A 300 0.77 -1.36 -33.50
N ARG A 301 1.85 -1.77 -32.83
CA ARG A 301 2.76 -2.81 -33.34
C ARG A 301 2.06 -4.15 -33.47
N PHE A 302 1.18 -4.49 -32.53
CA PHE A 302 0.39 -5.71 -32.61
C PHE A 302 -0.58 -5.71 -33.79
N GLN A 303 -1.20 -4.56 -34.08
CA GLN A 303 -2.03 -4.41 -35.28
C GLN A 303 -1.19 -4.68 -36.53
N GLU A 304 -0.03 -4.02 -36.68
CA GLU A 304 0.86 -4.24 -37.83
C GLU A 304 1.34 -5.70 -37.93
N TRP A 305 1.75 -6.29 -36.80
CA TRP A 305 2.19 -7.68 -36.67
C TRP A 305 1.10 -8.67 -37.09
N ILE A 306 -0.12 -8.55 -36.56
CA ILE A 306 -1.21 -9.49 -36.84
C ILE A 306 -1.69 -9.37 -38.29
N PHE A 307 -1.72 -8.15 -38.85
CA PHE A 307 -2.05 -7.93 -40.26
C PHE A 307 -1.02 -8.59 -41.18
N ARG A 308 0.27 -8.41 -40.89
CA ARG A 308 1.37 -9.04 -41.64
C ARG A 308 1.26 -10.57 -41.60
N HIS A 309 1.05 -11.16 -40.43
CA HIS A 309 0.88 -12.62 -40.28
C HIS A 309 -0.32 -13.17 -41.04
N ASN A 310 -1.47 -12.49 -40.96
CA ASN A 310 -2.68 -12.92 -41.67
C ASN A 310 -2.55 -12.78 -43.19
N ALA A 311 -1.72 -11.85 -43.68
CA ALA A 311 -1.44 -11.70 -45.11
C ALA A 311 -0.42 -12.72 -45.66
N GLN A 312 0.54 -13.16 -44.83
CA GLN A 312 1.63 -14.07 -45.24
C GLN A 312 1.29 -15.55 -45.05
N ARG A 313 0.29 -15.89 -44.23
CA ARG A 313 -0.14 -17.26 -43.98
C ARG A 313 -1.15 -17.75 -45.00
N THR A 314 -1.14 -19.06 -45.26
CA THR A 314 -2.15 -19.75 -46.09
C THR A 314 -3.57 -19.60 -45.50
N THR A 315 -3.68 -19.54 -44.18
CA THR A 315 -4.92 -19.30 -43.45
C THR A 315 -4.66 -18.28 -42.34
N ALA A 316 -5.55 -17.28 -42.23
CA ALA A 316 -5.53 -16.33 -41.13
C ALA A 316 -5.73 -17.01 -39.77
N PHE A 317 -5.30 -16.35 -38.69
CA PHE A 317 -5.57 -16.80 -37.33
C PHE A 317 -7.07 -16.96 -37.08
N THR A 318 -7.44 -18.03 -36.38
CA THR A 318 -8.84 -18.25 -35.98
C THR A 318 -9.29 -17.20 -34.94
N PRO A 319 -10.60 -17.01 -34.71
CA PRO A 319 -11.08 -16.12 -33.67
C PRO A 319 -10.51 -16.45 -32.28
N GLU A 320 -10.41 -17.74 -31.94
CA GLU A 320 -9.85 -18.19 -30.67
C GLU A 320 -8.35 -17.90 -30.56
N GLN A 321 -7.58 -18.16 -31.63
CA GLN A 321 -6.16 -17.80 -31.70
C GLN A 321 -5.96 -16.29 -31.55
N THR A 322 -6.76 -15.49 -32.25
CA THR A 322 -6.70 -14.02 -32.19
C THR A 322 -6.95 -13.51 -30.77
N GLU A 323 -7.90 -14.10 -30.05
CA GLU A 323 -8.18 -13.73 -28.66
C GLU A 323 -7.00 -14.06 -27.73
N TRP A 324 -6.37 -15.22 -27.90
CA TRP A 324 -5.15 -15.54 -27.15
C TRP A 324 -4.00 -14.58 -27.45
N LEU A 325 -3.79 -14.24 -28.72
CA LEU A 325 -2.75 -13.28 -29.12
C LEU A 325 -3.01 -11.89 -28.53
N ARG A 326 -4.27 -11.47 -28.38
CA ARG A 326 -4.62 -10.23 -27.68
C ARG A 326 -4.26 -10.28 -26.20
N LEU A 327 -4.56 -11.38 -25.51
CA LEU A 327 -4.17 -11.56 -24.11
C LEU A 327 -2.65 -11.54 -23.94
N ILE A 328 -1.91 -12.20 -24.84
CA ILE A 328 -0.45 -12.17 -24.86
C ILE A 328 0.06 -10.73 -25.05
N LYS A 329 -0.52 -9.99 -25.99
CA LYS A 329 -0.20 -8.57 -26.22
C LYS A 329 -0.49 -7.73 -24.98
N ASP A 330 -1.65 -7.89 -24.34
CA ASP A 330 -2.01 -7.14 -23.13
C ASP A 330 -1.04 -7.44 -21.96
N HIS A 331 -0.61 -8.69 -21.84
CA HIS A 331 0.43 -9.08 -20.89
C HIS A 331 1.79 -8.42 -21.22
N ILE A 332 2.24 -8.45 -22.48
CA ILE A 332 3.49 -7.79 -22.89
C ILE A 332 3.43 -6.28 -22.64
N ALA A 333 2.28 -5.65 -22.88
CA ALA A 333 2.08 -4.22 -22.61
C ALA A 333 2.24 -3.85 -21.12
N SER A 334 2.02 -4.79 -20.21
CA SER A 334 2.10 -4.59 -18.76
C SER A 334 3.36 -5.17 -18.10
N SER A 335 4.00 -6.17 -18.71
CA SER A 335 5.13 -6.93 -18.14
C SER A 335 6.41 -6.91 -18.98
N CYS A 336 6.43 -6.19 -20.12
CA CYS A 336 7.51 -6.16 -21.12
C CYS A 336 7.73 -7.44 -21.92
N SER A 337 7.40 -8.61 -21.39
CA SER A 337 7.61 -9.89 -22.07
C SER A 337 6.61 -10.93 -21.59
N ILE A 338 6.45 -12.00 -22.35
CA ILE A 338 5.74 -13.21 -21.95
C ILE A 338 6.67 -14.44 -22.00
N THR A 339 6.49 -15.33 -21.04
CA THR A 339 7.12 -16.64 -20.91
C THR A 339 6.05 -17.70 -20.64
N ARG A 340 6.44 -18.98 -20.63
CA ARG A 340 5.49 -20.06 -20.34
C ARG A 340 4.93 -20.00 -18.92
N ASP A 341 5.73 -19.52 -17.96
CA ASP A 341 5.34 -19.42 -16.56
C ASP A 341 4.25 -18.36 -16.35
N ASP A 342 4.16 -17.38 -17.26
CA ASP A 342 3.14 -16.32 -17.19
C ASP A 342 1.72 -16.83 -17.52
N PHE A 343 1.57 -18.04 -18.06
CA PHE A 343 0.24 -18.63 -18.29
C PHE A 343 -0.48 -19.05 -17.01
N ASP A 344 0.21 -19.02 -15.86
CA ASP A 344 -0.38 -19.24 -14.54
C ASP A 344 -1.11 -17.98 -14.01
N TYR A 345 -0.92 -16.81 -14.64
CA TYR A 345 -1.66 -15.60 -14.26
C TYR A 345 -3.16 -15.73 -14.52
N ALA A 346 -3.95 -15.05 -13.67
CA ALA A 346 -5.40 -15.22 -13.60
C ALA A 346 -6.13 -15.09 -14.94
N GLU A 347 -5.69 -14.20 -15.84
CA GLU A 347 -6.33 -13.99 -17.15
C GLU A 347 -6.15 -15.19 -18.09
N PHE A 348 -4.95 -15.79 -18.12
CA PHE A 348 -4.66 -16.98 -18.90
C PHE A 348 -5.19 -18.25 -18.23
N ALA A 349 -5.00 -18.39 -16.92
CA ALA A 349 -5.46 -19.53 -16.13
C ALA A 349 -6.98 -19.72 -16.24
N ARG A 350 -7.76 -18.62 -16.23
CA ARG A 350 -9.21 -18.65 -16.44
C ARG A 350 -9.62 -19.18 -17.82
N LYS A 351 -8.73 -19.13 -18.79
CA LYS A 351 -8.93 -19.62 -20.16
C LYS A 351 -8.30 -21.01 -20.38
N GLY A 352 -7.85 -21.68 -19.32
CA GLY A 352 -7.24 -23.01 -19.37
C GLY A 352 -5.70 -23.01 -19.42
N GLY A 353 -5.07 -21.86 -19.21
CA GLY A 353 -3.62 -21.72 -19.03
C GLY A 353 -2.80 -22.21 -20.23
N LEU A 354 -1.56 -22.63 -19.95
CA LEU A 354 -0.60 -23.04 -20.98
C LEU A 354 -1.08 -24.25 -21.78
N GLN A 355 -1.78 -25.19 -21.13
CA GLN A 355 -2.31 -26.38 -21.80
C GLN A 355 -3.29 -25.98 -22.91
N ARG A 356 -4.25 -25.10 -22.62
CA ARG A 356 -5.22 -24.67 -23.63
C ARG A 356 -4.55 -23.87 -24.75
N ALA A 357 -3.59 -23.00 -24.42
CA ALA A 357 -2.83 -22.28 -25.43
C ALA A 357 -2.08 -23.24 -26.37
N TRP A 358 -1.50 -24.32 -25.83
CA TRP A 358 -0.82 -25.34 -26.63
C TRP A 358 -1.78 -26.17 -27.50
N GLU A 359 -3.00 -26.44 -27.05
CA GLU A 359 -4.05 -27.05 -27.91
C GLU A 359 -4.45 -26.14 -29.08
N VAL A 360 -4.47 -24.81 -28.86
CA VAL A 360 -4.92 -23.81 -29.83
C VAL A 360 -3.84 -23.49 -30.89
N PHE A 361 -2.57 -23.40 -30.48
CA PHE A 361 -1.47 -23.05 -31.38
C PHE A 361 -0.59 -24.25 -31.75
N GLY A 362 -0.35 -25.19 -30.84
CA GLY A 362 0.57 -26.31 -31.04
C GLY A 362 2.04 -25.89 -31.03
N LYS A 363 2.84 -26.53 -31.90
CA LYS A 363 4.30 -26.28 -32.01
C LYS A 363 4.68 -24.81 -32.29
N PRO A 364 3.92 -24.02 -33.06
CA PRO A 364 4.21 -22.60 -33.29
C PRO A 364 4.12 -21.69 -32.07
N LEU A 365 3.54 -22.11 -30.94
CA LEU A 365 3.28 -21.23 -29.79
C LEU A 365 4.54 -20.50 -29.31
N ASP A 366 5.63 -21.24 -29.09
CA ASP A 366 6.88 -20.65 -28.57
C ASP A 366 7.47 -19.64 -29.55
N GLY A 367 7.50 -19.97 -30.85
CA GLY A 367 8.00 -19.06 -31.87
C GLY A 367 7.16 -17.79 -32.01
N LEU A 368 5.83 -17.89 -31.82
CA LEU A 368 4.95 -16.72 -31.80
C LEU A 368 5.22 -15.84 -30.57
N MET A 369 5.44 -16.43 -29.39
CA MET A 369 5.77 -15.68 -28.18
C MET A 369 7.13 -14.98 -28.30
N GLU A 370 8.15 -15.66 -28.83
CA GLU A 370 9.47 -15.08 -29.09
C GLU A 370 9.36 -13.89 -30.07
N GLU A 371 8.66 -14.07 -31.20
CA GLU A 371 8.47 -13.01 -32.19
C GLU A 371 7.70 -11.82 -31.60
N MET A 372 6.66 -12.06 -30.78
CA MET A 372 5.89 -10.99 -30.14
C MET A 372 6.72 -10.24 -29.08
N ASN A 373 7.53 -10.95 -28.28
CA ASN A 373 8.43 -10.32 -27.32
C ASN A 373 9.45 -9.42 -28.00
N GLU A 374 9.93 -9.81 -29.18
CA GLU A 374 10.84 -8.99 -29.96
C GLU A 374 10.12 -7.81 -30.61
N GLU A 375 9.13 -8.06 -31.46
CA GLU A 375 8.57 -7.02 -32.33
C GLU A 375 7.66 -6.03 -31.61
N LEU A 376 6.96 -6.45 -30.55
CA LEU A 376 6.05 -5.54 -29.83
C LEU A 376 6.81 -4.57 -28.92
N VAL A 377 8.00 -4.97 -28.46
CA VAL A 377 8.83 -4.18 -27.52
C VAL A 377 9.93 -3.38 -28.23
N ALA A 378 10.38 -3.85 -29.40
CA ALA A 378 11.51 -3.35 -30.20
C ALA A 378 11.62 -1.84 -30.40
#